data_AF-A0A060CSJ0-F1
#
_entry.id   AF-A0A060CSJ0-F1
#
_cell.length_a   1.000
_cell.length_b   1.000
_cell.length_c   1.000
_cell.angle_alpha   90.00
_cell.angle_beta   90.00
_cell.angle_gamma   90.00
#
_symmetry.space_group_name_H-M   'P 1'
#
loop_
_entity.id
_entity.type
_entity.pdbx_description
1 polymer ?
#
loop_
_entity_poly.entity_id
_entity_poly.type
_entity_poly.pdbx_seq_one_letter_code
_entity_poly.pdbx_strand_id
1 'polypeptide(L)'
;FDEPWAMAFLPDGRLLVSEKRGRLKLFDPAGGRAGEVAGVPEVAYGGQGGFGDIALHPRFADNALVYLSYAEPGQGDTRGAAVARARLVPDAQGGGRLDGLQVIWRQAPKVSGQGHYGHRLLFAEASCGSAPANGRSSTR
;
A
#
# COMPACT_ATOMS: atom_id res chain seq x y z
N PHE A 1 3.30 -18.68 2.16
CA PHE A 1 2.51 -17.57 2.74
C PHE A 1 1.79 -18.07 3.97
N ASP A 2 1.49 -17.19 4.91
CA ASP A 2 0.81 -17.52 6.16
C ASP A 2 -0.58 -16.88 6.24
N GLU A 3 -0.65 -15.55 6.25
CA GLU A 3 -1.92 -14.79 6.25
C GLU A 3 -1.89 -13.67 5.20
N PRO A 4 -1.95 -14.00 3.90
CA PRO A 4 -1.95 -12.98 2.85
C PRO A 4 -3.18 -12.07 2.96
N TRP A 5 -3.00 -10.77 2.78
CA TRP A 5 -4.06 -9.77 2.94
C TRP A 5 -4.34 -8.98 1.67
N ALA A 6 -3.31 -8.37 1.08
CA ALA A 6 -3.41 -7.63 -0.18
C ALA A 6 -2.27 -7.99 -1.11
N MET A 7 -2.45 -7.71 -2.39
CA MET A 7 -1.44 -7.91 -3.42
C MET A 7 -1.50 -6.84 -4.50
N ALA A 8 -0.33 -6.47 -5.02
CA ALA A 8 -0.18 -5.51 -6.11
C ALA A 8 0.77 -6.06 -7.17
N PHE A 9 0.36 -6.03 -8.44
CA PHE A 9 1.18 -6.46 -9.57
C PHE A 9 2.19 -5.38 -9.93
N LEU A 10 3.45 -5.79 -10.08
CA LEU A 10 4.54 -4.96 -10.58
C LEU A 10 4.54 -4.97 -12.12
N PRO A 11 5.09 -3.93 -12.78
CA PRO A 11 5.16 -3.88 -14.24
C PRO A 11 5.94 -5.05 -14.88
N ASP A 12 6.82 -5.71 -14.13
CA ASP A 12 7.62 -6.85 -14.58
C ASP A 12 6.93 -8.21 -14.34
N GLY A 13 5.67 -8.21 -13.89
CA GLY A 13 4.87 -9.42 -13.65
C GLY A 13 5.03 -10.03 -12.26
N ARG A 14 5.97 -9.54 -11.43
CA ARG A 14 6.06 -9.93 -10.02
C ARG A 14 4.91 -9.34 -9.21
N LEU A 15 4.72 -9.84 -7.99
CA LEU A 15 3.71 -9.35 -7.07
C LEU A 15 4.33 -8.95 -5.74
N LEU A 16 3.92 -7.81 -5.19
CA LEU A 16 4.02 -7.58 -3.76
C LEU A 16 2.82 -8.20 -3.08
N VAL A 17 3.05 -8.94 -2.00
CA VAL A 17 2.01 -9.57 -1.19
C VAL A 17 2.22 -9.17 0.26
N SER A 18 1.25 -8.47 0.85
CA SER A 18 1.25 -8.16 2.28
C SER A 18 0.68 -9.34 3.03
N GLU A 19 1.26 -9.66 4.18
CA GLU A 19 0.72 -10.60 5.14
C GLU A 19 0.29 -9.85 6.39
N LYS A 20 -0.90 -10.15 6.90
CA LYS A 20 -1.54 -9.45 8.00
C LYS A 20 -0.62 -9.29 9.23
N ARG A 21 0.21 -10.28 9.52
CA ARG A 21 1.18 -10.30 10.63
C ARG A 21 2.38 -9.35 10.50
N GLY A 22 2.45 -8.51 9.47
CA GLY A 22 3.53 -7.53 9.32
C GLY A 22 4.69 -7.99 8.45
N ARG A 23 4.46 -8.95 7.54
CA ARG A 23 5.46 -9.32 6.52
C ARG A 23 5.03 -8.81 5.15
N LEU A 24 6.01 -8.44 4.33
CA LEU A 24 5.82 -8.14 2.91
C LEU A 24 6.70 -9.10 2.10
N LYS A 25 6.11 -9.70 1.07
CA LYS A 25 6.80 -10.67 0.20
C LYS A 25 6.81 -10.15 -1.23
N LEU A 26 7.91 -10.41 -1.93
CA LEU A 26 8.01 -10.24 -3.39
C LEU A 26 7.92 -11.61 -4.02
N PHE A 27 6.86 -11.85 -4.79
CA PHE A 27 6.55 -13.14 -5.40
C PHE A 27 6.73 -13.08 -6.91
N ASP A 28 7.51 -14.02 -7.45
CA ASP A 28 7.66 -14.27 -8.87
C ASP A 28 6.79 -15.47 -9.27
N PRO A 29 5.67 -15.24 -10.00
CA PRO A 29 4.78 -16.32 -10.42
C PRO A 29 5.39 -17.20 -11.51
N ALA A 30 6.36 -16.71 -12.30
CA ALA A 30 6.99 -17.49 -13.35
C ALA A 30 7.96 -18.53 -12.76
N GLY A 31 8.71 -18.15 -11.74
CA GLY A 31 9.63 -19.03 -11.02
C GLY A 31 9.03 -19.74 -9.80
N GLY A 32 7.82 -19.37 -9.37
CA GLY A 32 7.17 -19.89 -8.16
C GLY A 32 7.91 -19.56 -6.87
N ARG A 33 8.70 -18.48 -6.84
CA ARG A 33 9.56 -18.10 -5.70
C ARG A 33 9.02 -16.85 -5.01
N ALA A 34 9.07 -16.84 -3.67
CA ALA A 34 8.79 -15.67 -2.85
C ALA A 34 10.00 -15.30 -1.99
N GLY A 35 10.47 -14.05 -2.11
CA GLY A 35 11.47 -13.45 -1.23
C GLY A 35 10.83 -12.51 -0.20
N GLU A 36 11.57 -12.19 0.86
CA GLU A 36 11.13 -11.23 1.87
C GLU A 36 11.51 -9.80 1.48
N VAL A 37 10.62 -8.85 1.79
CA VAL A 37 10.91 -7.42 1.67
C VAL A 37 11.06 -6.84 3.07
N ALA A 38 12.29 -6.44 3.41
CA ALA A 38 12.61 -5.81 4.69
C ALA A 38 12.25 -4.32 4.73
N GLY A 39 12.41 -3.67 5.89
CA GLY A 39 12.19 -2.22 6.06
C GLY A 39 10.71 -1.80 6.06
N VAL A 40 9.81 -2.74 6.31
CA VAL A 40 8.37 -2.52 6.40
C VAL A 40 8.00 -1.89 7.76
N PRO A 41 6.85 -1.18 7.87
CA PRO A 41 6.47 -0.59 9.14
C PRO A 41 6.03 -1.66 10.14
N GLU A 42 6.20 -1.38 11.43
CA GLU A 42 5.61 -2.18 12.50
C GLU A 42 4.08 -2.09 12.45
N VAL A 43 3.41 -3.23 12.64
CA VAL A 43 1.94 -3.32 12.60
C VAL A 43 1.37 -3.77 13.94
N ALA A 44 0.22 -3.21 14.31
CA ALA A 44 -0.59 -3.70 15.42
C ALA A 44 -1.45 -4.89 14.92
N TYR A 45 -0.90 -6.10 15.02
CA TYR A 45 -1.60 -7.32 14.63
C TYR A 45 -2.63 -7.75 15.68
N GLY A 46 -3.87 -8.00 15.26
CA GLY A 46 -4.93 -8.53 16.12
C GLY A 46 -6.32 -8.06 15.68
N GLY A 47 -7.34 -8.92 15.83
CA GLY A 47 -8.67 -8.64 15.27
C GLY A 47 -8.61 -8.42 13.76
N GLN A 48 -8.94 -7.21 13.29
CA GLN A 48 -8.75 -6.79 11.88
C GLN A 48 -7.47 -5.98 11.64
N GLY A 49 -6.66 -5.78 12.68
CA GLY A 49 -5.39 -5.06 12.62
C GLY A 49 -4.27 -5.91 12.02
N GLY A 50 -3.33 -5.22 11.40
CA GLY A 50 -2.22 -5.81 10.65
C GLY A 50 -1.87 -4.95 9.44
N PHE A 51 -1.24 -5.57 8.44
CA PHE A 51 -1.18 -4.95 7.11
C PHE A 51 -2.56 -4.86 6.46
N GLY A 52 -2.77 -3.76 5.76
CA GLY A 52 -3.90 -3.50 4.87
C GLY A 52 -3.48 -3.61 3.41
N ASP A 53 -3.92 -2.61 2.64
CA ASP A 53 -3.76 -2.53 1.18
C ASP A 53 -2.34 -2.10 0.74
N ILE A 54 -1.98 -2.47 -0.49
CA ILE A 54 -0.75 -2.08 -1.20
C ILE A 54 -1.15 -1.36 -2.48
N ALA A 55 -0.58 -0.17 -2.71
CA ALA A 55 -0.70 0.52 -3.99
C ALA A 55 0.67 0.90 -4.56
N LEU A 56 0.83 0.76 -5.88
CA LEU A 56 1.99 1.29 -6.58
C LEU A 56 1.72 2.74 -6.99
N HIS A 57 2.74 3.58 -6.92
CA HIS A 57 2.66 4.92 -7.50
C HIS A 57 2.34 4.83 -9.01
N PRO A 58 1.55 5.75 -9.60
CA PRO A 58 1.22 5.70 -11.05
C PRO A 58 2.46 5.70 -11.97
N ARG A 59 3.54 6.34 -11.53
CA ARG A 59 4.88 6.33 -12.16
C ARG A 59 5.87 5.34 -11.54
N PHE A 60 5.39 4.18 -11.09
CA PHE A 60 6.23 3.18 -10.39
C PHE A 60 7.45 2.74 -11.21
N ALA A 61 7.32 2.61 -12.53
CA ALA A 61 8.43 2.26 -13.41
C ALA A 61 9.61 3.25 -13.30
N ASP A 62 9.34 4.52 -12.98
CA ASP A 62 10.35 5.57 -12.88
C ASP A 62 10.87 5.77 -11.45
N ASN A 63 10.01 5.56 -10.44
CA ASN A 63 10.30 5.98 -9.06
C ASN A 63 10.26 4.86 -8.02
N ALA A 64 9.79 3.67 -8.40
CA ALA A 64 9.65 2.50 -7.53
C ALA A 64 8.92 2.77 -6.20
N LEU A 65 8.03 3.77 -6.14
CA LEU A 65 7.32 4.12 -4.91
C LEU A 65 6.12 3.22 -4.68
N VAL A 66 6.06 2.64 -3.48
CA VAL A 66 4.94 1.84 -2.99
C VAL A 66 4.29 2.52 -1.79
N TYR A 67 3.01 2.25 -1.62
CA TYR A 67 2.19 2.76 -0.54
C TYR A 67 1.60 1.57 0.22
N LEU A 68 1.75 1.58 1.53
CA LEU A 68 1.26 0.55 2.42
C LEU A 68 0.29 1.20 3.40
N SER A 69 -0.89 0.62 3.52
CA SER A 69 -1.79 0.94 4.62
C SER A 69 -1.72 -0.15 5.70
N TYR A 70 -1.82 0.23 6.96
CA TYR A 70 -1.64 -0.69 8.08
C TYR A 70 -2.29 -0.15 9.36
N ALA A 71 -2.56 -1.04 10.31
CA ALA A 71 -2.86 -0.65 11.68
C ALA A 71 -1.54 -0.30 12.39
N GLU A 72 -1.33 0.98 12.72
CA GLU A 72 -0.11 1.46 13.37
C GLU A 72 -0.31 1.48 14.89
N PRO A 73 0.59 0.85 15.67
CA PRO A 73 0.52 0.88 17.13
C PRO A 73 0.69 2.29 17.69
N GLY A 74 0.10 2.53 18.86
CA GLY A 74 0.21 3.75 19.64
C GLY A 74 0.55 3.45 21.10
N GLN A 75 0.68 4.51 21.91
CA GLN A 75 0.90 4.37 23.35
C GLN A 75 -0.36 3.83 24.05
N GLY A 76 -0.17 3.13 25.18
CA GLY A 76 -1.28 2.71 26.05
C GLY A 76 -2.26 1.73 25.41
N ASP A 77 -1.77 0.75 24.64
CA ASP A 77 -2.58 -0.23 23.90
C ASP A 77 -3.59 0.40 22.92
N THR A 78 -3.21 1.52 22.31
CA THR A 78 -4.00 2.14 21.24
C THR A 78 -3.45 1.77 19.86
N ARG A 79 -4.31 1.87 18.85
CA ARG A 79 -3.95 1.69 17.44
C ARG A 79 -4.82 2.56 16.55
N GLY A 80 -4.38 2.78 15.33
CA GLY A 80 -5.14 3.51 14.32
C GLY A 80 -4.60 3.26 12.92
N ALA A 81 -5.43 3.48 11.91
CA ALA A 81 -4.99 3.34 10.53
C ALA A 81 -3.87 4.33 10.20
N ALA A 82 -2.90 3.89 9.41
CA ALA A 82 -1.83 4.72 8.87
C ALA A 82 -1.55 4.35 7.42
N VAL A 83 -0.94 5.29 6.70
CA VAL A 83 -0.43 5.07 5.35
C VAL A 83 1.03 5.52 5.31
N ALA A 84 1.91 4.62 4.90
CA ALA A 84 3.31 4.90 4.64
C ALA A 84 3.63 4.76 3.16
N ARG A 85 4.64 5.50 2.70
CA ARG A 85 5.26 5.33 1.39
C ARG A 85 6.73 4.99 1.55
N ALA A 86 7.27 4.22 0.62
CA ALA A 86 8.70 3.92 0.55
C ALA A 86 9.09 3.57 -0.89
N ARG A 87 10.39 3.54 -1.17
CA ARG A 87 10.92 3.01 -2.45
C ARG A 87 11.18 1.51 -2.32
N LEU A 88 10.63 0.70 -3.21
CA LEU A 88 10.98 -0.71 -3.31
C LEU A 88 12.35 -0.86 -3.98
N VAL A 89 13.25 -1.60 -3.33
CA VAL A 89 14.56 -1.97 -3.87
C VAL A 89 14.69 -3.49 -3.84
N PRO A 90 14.46 -4.19 -4.97
CA PRO A 90 14.62 -5.63 -5.06
C PRO A 90 16.08 -6.05 -4.86
N ASP A 91 16.30 -7.26 -4.38
CA ASP A 91 17.62 -7.88 -4.28
C ASP A 91 17.81 -9.03 -5.28
N ALA A 92 19.04 -9.55 -5.39
CA ALA A 92 19.38 -10.65 -6.29
C ALA A 92 18.81 -12.00 -5.83
N GLN A 93 18.36 -12.09 -4.58
CA GLN A 93 17.76 -13.28 -3.98
C GLN A 93 16.24 -13.33 -4.21
N GLY A 94 15.66 -12.40 -4.95
CA GLY A 94 14.23 -12.36 -5.27
C GLY A 94 13.36 -11.77 -4.16
N GLY A 95 13.97 -11.19 -3.12
CA GLY A 95 13.32 -10.36 -2.11
C GLY A 95 13.61 -8.89 -2.36
N GLY A 96 13.78 -8.13 -1.27
CA GLY A 96 14.28 -6.77 -1.34
C GLY A 96 14.12 -6.03 -0.02
N ARG A 97 14.01 -4.71 -0.11
CA ARG A 97 13.70 -3.83 1.02
C ARG A 97 12.92 -2.60 0.60
N LEU A 98 12.31 -1.96 1.58
CA LEU A 98 11.72 -0.63 1.46
C LEU A 98 12.72 0.41 1.99
N ASP A 99 13.19 1.30 1.12
CA ASP A 99 14.08 2.40 1.46
C ASP A 99 13.30 3.71 1.66
N GLY A 100 13.70 4.48 2.67
CA GLY A 100 13.14 5.81 2.95
C GLY A 100 11.67 5.79 3.37
N LEU A 101 11.29 4.82 4.20
CA LEU A 101 9.92 4.70 4.69
C LEU A 101 9.47 5.98 5.40
N GLN A 102 8.36 6.54 4.93
CA GLN A 102 7.76 7.76 5.46
C GLN A 102 6.27 7.55 5.66
N VAL A 103 5.79 7.77 6.88
CA VAL A 103 4.35 7.82 7.16
C VAL A 103 3.80 9.16 6.68
N ILE A 104 2.83 9.10 5.76
CA ILE A 104 2.24 10.27 5.09
C ILE A 104 0.83 10.60 5.57
N TRP A 105 0.18 9.66 6.26
CA TRP A 105 -1.12 9.88 6.89
C TRP A 105 -1.27 8.99 8.12
N ARG A 106 -1.95 9.51 9.15
CA ARG A 106 -2.30 8.80 10.37
C ARG A 106 -3.70 9.19 10.81
N GLN A 107 -4.47 8.19 11.22
CA GLN A 107 -5.66 8.39 12.02
C GLN A 107 -5.27 9.04 13.36
N ALA A 108 -5.99 10.10 13.74
CA ALA A 108 -5.90 10.74 15.04
C ALA A 108 -7.31 11.05 15.56
N PRO A 109 -7.65 10.74 16.84
CA PRO A 109 -6.81 10.00 17.78
C PRO A 109 -6.67 8.51 17.42
N LYS A 110 -5.62 7.87 17.93
CA LYS A 110 -5.57 6.41 18.05
C LYS A 110 -6.50 5.98 19.17
N VAL A 111 -7.12 4.81 19.03
CA VAL A 111 -8.14 4.32 19.97
C VAL A 111 -7.78 2.92 20.46
N SER A 112 -8.31 2.54 21.61
CA SER A 112 -8.29 1.15 22.07
C SER A 112 -9.31 0.32 21.27
N GLY A 113 -9.20 -1.00 21.34
CA GLY A 113 -10.03 -1.93 20.55
C GLY A 113 -9.40 -2.37 19.23
N GLN A 114 -9.63 -3.62 18.82
CA GLN A 114 -8.96 -4.28 17.67
C GLN A 114 -9.85 -4.30 16.40
N GLY A 115 -10.78 -3.36 16.31
CA GLY A 115 -11.85 -3.36 15.30
C GLY A 115 -11.60 -2.43 14.11
N HIS A 116 -12.11 -2.84 12.94
CA HIS A 116 -12.48 -2.08 11.73
C HIS A 116 -11.58 -0.88 11.36
N TYR A 117 -10.56 -1.13 10.53
CA TYR A 117 -9.68 -0.10 9.98
C TYR A 117 -9.98 0.27 8.51
N GLY A 118 -10.67 -0.60 7.76
CA GLY A 118 -11.19 -0.33 6.42
C GLY A 118 -10.15 0.21 5.42
N HIS A 119 -9.19 -0.62 5.02
CA HIS A 119 -8.08 -0.19 4.17
C HIS A 119 -8.36 -0.41 2.67
N ARG A 120 -8.34 0.68 1.89
CA ARG A 120 -8.22 0.65 0.42
C ARG A 120 -7.46 1.89 -0.07
N LEU A 121 -6.52 1.71 -0.98
CA LEU A 121 -5.74 2.77 -1.59
C LEU A 121 -5.99 2.80 -3.11
N LEU A 122 -6.33 3.97 -3.63
CA LEU A 122 -6.51 4.21 -5.06
C LEU A 122 -5.89 5.55 -5.42
N PHE A 123 -5.15 5.60 -6.53
CA PHE A 123 -4.75 6.85 -7.14
C PHE A 123 -5.87 7.35 -8.04
N ALA A 124 -6.18 8.65 -7.97
CA ALA A 124 -7.07 9.27 -8.93
C ALA A 124 -6.39 9.34 -10.31
N GLU A 125 -7.14 9.06 -11.36
CA GLU A 125 -6.72 9.37 -12.72
C GLU A 125 -6.65 10.88 -12.90
N ALA A 126 -5.52 11.38 -13.38
CA ALA A 126 -5.38 12.79 -13.72
C ALA A 126 -6.01 13.05 -15.10
N SER A 127 -7.33 12.93 -15.21
CA SER A 127 -8.07 13.46 -16.35
C SER A 127 -8.88 14.67 -15.93
N CYS A 128 -8.20 15.82 -15.77
CA CYS A 128 -8.90 17.09 -15.90
C CYS A 128 -8.97 17.44 -17.39
N GLY A 129 -9.90 16.80 -18.11
CA GLY A 129 -10.27 17.21 -19.45
C GLY A 129 -11.31 18.31 -19.36
N SER A 130 -10.96 19.52 -19.79
CA SER A 130 -11.91 20.58 -20.06
C SER A 130 -12.98 20.06 -21.02
N ALA A 131 -14.22 19.93 -20.57
CA ALA A 131 -15.34 19.74 -21.47
C ALA A 131 -15.36 20.93 -22.45
N PRO A 132 -15.43 20.73 -23.78
CA PRO A 132 -15.69 21.83 -24.68
C PRO A 132 -17.07 22.39 -24.33
N ALA A 133 -17.11 23.67 -23.99
CA ALA A 133 -18.35 24.41 -23.86
C ALA A 133 -19.02 24.47 -25.24
N ASN A 134 -19.85 23.48 -25.56
CA ASN A 134 -20.78 23.57 -26.69
C ASN A 134 -21.95 24.46 -26.28
N GLY A 135 -21.70 25.76 -26.26
CA GLY A 135 -22.75 26.77 -26.29
C GLY A 135 -23.41 26.76 -27.65
N ARG A 136 -24.51 26.00 -27.80
CA ARG A 136 -25.52 26.29 -28.82
C ARG A 136 -26.60 27.14 -28.17
N SER A 137 -26.50 28.44 -28.38
CA SER A 137 -27.62 29.37 -28.22
C SER A 137 -28.66 29.02 -29.28
N SER A 138 -29.85 28.66 -28.82
CA SER A 138 -31.06 28.62 -29.64
C SER A 138 -31.54 30.05 -29.84
N THR A 139 -31.56 30.51 -31.09
CA THR A 139 -32.39 31.65 -31.50
C THR A 139 -32.99 31.38 -32.87
N ARG A 140 -34.32 31.23 -32.83
CA ARG A 140 -35.35 31.35 -33.89
C ARG A 140 -35.34 30.36 -35.04
#